data_AF-A0A1G6G5E6-F1
#
_entry.id   AF-A0A1G6G5E6-F1
#
_cell.length_a   1.000
_cell.length_b   1.000
_cell.length_c   1.000
_cell.angle_alpha   90.00
_cell.angle_beta   90.00
_cell.angle_gamma   90.00
#
_symmetry.space_group_name_H-M   'P 1'
#
loop_
_entity.id
_entity.type
_entity.pdbx_description
1 polymer ?
#
loop_
_entity_poly.entity_id
_entity_poly.type
_entity_poly.pdbx_seq_one_letter_code
_entity_poly.pdbx_strand_id
1 'polypeptide(L)'
;MKQLINKYLGWLKDSNRPKHMKAGMLVFIAMLAVCLTLGVGLIPSTVIAFVATVIVAVAVDYKDKLYGNTFDWLDVLATVLLPVVITLVVLILNCIL
;
A
#
# COMPACT_ATOMS: atom_id res chain seq x y z
N MET A 1 -7.95 12.50 -23.89
CA MET A 1 -8.18 11.69 -22.66
C MET A 1 -7.16 10.57 -22.48
N LYS A 2 -7.04 9.60 -23.41
CA LYS A 2 -6.06 8.48 -23.33
C LYS A 2 -4.59 8.94 -23.18
N GLN A 3 -4.19 10.00 -23.89
CA GLN A 3 -2.82 10.55 -23.80
C GLN A 3 -2.53 11.19 -22.43
N LEU A 4 -3.51 11.88 -21.82
CA LEU A 4 -3.35 12.46 -20.48
C LEU A 4 -3.27 11.37 -19.41
N ILE A 5 -4.13 10.36 -19.50
CA ILE A 5 -4.12 9.21 -18.58
C ILE A 5 -2.77 8.47 -18.66
N ASN A 6 -2.25 8.22 -19.85
CA ASN A 6 -0.93 7.59 -19.99
C ASN A 6 0.20 8.50 -19.54
N LYS A 7 0.07 9.83 -19.64
CA LYS A 7 1.08 10.77 -19.13
C LYS A 7 1.21 10.71 -17.60
N TYR A 8 0.10 10.61 -16.87
CA TYR A 8 0.10 10.66 -15.40
C TYR A 8 0.04 9.29 -14.70
N LEU A 9 -0.57 8.27 -15.33
CA LEU A 9 -0.70 6.92 -14.78
C LEU A 9 0.10 5.88 -15.57
N GLY A 10 0.83 6.30 -16.60
CA GLY A 10 1.68 5.40 -17.39
C GLY A 10 2.76 4.73 -16.55
N TRP A 11 3.32 5.45 -15.58
CA TRP A 11 4.34 4.92 -14.66
C TRP A 11 3.83 3.72 -13.86
N LEU A 12 2.54 3.68 -13.46
CA LEU A 12 1.97 2.51 -12.74
C LEU A 12 1.91 1.24 -13.59
N LYS A 13 2.03 1.36 -14.92
CA LYS A 13 2.01 0.24 -15.86
C LYS A 13 3.40 -0.30 -16.18
N ASP A 14 4.47 0.35 -15.70
CA ASP A 14 5.82 -0.19 -15.83
C ASP A 14 5.93 -1.54 -15.10
N SER A 15 6.80 -2.40 -15.62
CA SER A 15 6.61 -3.86 -15.63
C SER A 15 6.44 -4.54 -14.26
N ASN A 16 6.83 -3.90 -13.15
CA ASN A 16 6.76 -4.50 -11.82
C ASN A 16 5.74 -3.84 -10.87
N ARG A 17 5.31 -2.59 -11.09
CA ARG A 17 4.47 -1.82 -10.14
C ARG A 17 3.09 -2.40 -9.88
N PRO A 18 2.41 -3.04 -10.86
CA PRO A 18 1.18 -3.78 -10.56
C PRO A 18 1.39 -4.95 -9.58
N LYS A 19 2.60 -5.54 -9.52
CA LYS A 19 2.93 -6.56 -8.53
C LYS A 19 3.14 -5.95 -7.15
N HIS A 20 3.81 -4.79 -7.07
CA HIS A 20 3.95 -4.02 -5.83
C HIS A 20 2.58 -3.65 -5.24
N MET A 21 1.64 -3.17 -6.06
CA MET A 21 0.26 -2.89 -5.62
C MET A 21 -0.45 -4.13 -5.06
N LYS A 22 -0.35 -5.28 -5.75
CA LYS A 22 -0.96 -6.54 -5.28
C LYS A 22 -0.32 -7.02 -3.97
N ALA A 23 1.00 -6.93 -3.85
CA ALA A 23 1.71 -7.31 -2.63
C ALA A 23 1.33 -6.41 -1.45
N GLY A 24 1.28 -5.09 -1.65
CA GLY A 24 0.85 -4.15 -0.62
C GLY A 24 -0.58 -4.41 -0.14
N MET A 25 -1.51 -4.66 -1.08
CA MET A 25 -2.88 -5.01 -0.72
C MET A 25 -2.97 -6.33 0.04
N LEU A 26 -2.18 -7.34 -0.31
CA LEU A 26 -2.15 -8.61 0.40
C LEU A 26 -1.68 -8.44 1.85
N VAL A 27 -0.61 -7.68 2.07
CA VAL A 27 -0.10 -7.36 3.42
C VAL A 27 -1.16 -6.61 4.23
N PHE A 28 -1.81 -5.62 3.61
CA PHE A 28 -2.87 -4.86 4.25
C PHE A 28 -4.05 -5.75 4.69
N ILE A 29 -4.57 -6.60 3.80
CA ILE A 29 -5.68 -7.52 4.12
C ILE A 29 -5.27 -8.51 5.21
N ALA A 30 -4.07 -9.07 5.12
CA ALA A 30 -3.58 -10.04 6.10
C ALA A 30 -3.49 -9.40 7.50
N MET A 31 -2.90 -8.20 7.60
CA MET A 31 -2.78 -7.51 8.88
C MET A 31 -4.14 -7.06 9.41
N LEU A 32 -5.02 -6.56 8.55
CA LEU A 32 -6.39 -6.20 8.92
C LEU A 32 -7.15 -7.42 9.48
N ALA A 33 -7.07 -8.56 8.81
CA ALA A 33 -7.69 -9.80 9.24
C ALA A 33 -7.15 -10.25 10.61
N VAL A 34 -5.83 -10.21 10.82
CA VAL A 34 -5.22 -10.53 12.12
C VAL A 34 -5.70 -9.60 13.23
N CYS A 35 -5.73 -8.28 13.00
CA CYS A 35 -6.21 -7.35 14.02
C CYS A 35 -7.69 -7.59 14.37
N LEU A 36 -8.54 -7.82 13.37
CA LEU A 36 -9.96 -8.09 13.57
C LEU A 36 -10.21 -9.42 14.30
N THR A 37 -9.46 -10.49 13.98
CA THR A 37 -9.59 -11.77 14.70
C THR A 37 -9.14 -11.69 16.16
N LEU A 38 -8.23 -10.77 16.47
CA LEU A 38 -7.81 -10.45 17.83
C LEU A 38 -8.78 -9.51 18.57
N GLY A 39 -9.90 -9.12 17.96
CA GLY A 39 -10.91 -8.25 18.56
C GLY A 39 -10.55 -6.77 18.58
N VAL A 40 -9.54 -6.35 17.81
CA VAL A 40 -9.20 -4.93 17.64
C VAL A 40 -10.27 -4.26 16.79
N GLY A 41 -10.73 -3.06 17.19
CA GLY A 41 -11.74 -2.32 16.43
C GLY A 41 -11.32 -2.02 14.98
N LEU A 42 -12.29 -1.79 14.09
CA LEU A 42 -12.03 -1.58 12.66
C LEU A 42 -11.06 -0.43 12.37
N ILE A 43 -11.24 0.70 13.05
CA ILE A 43 -10.40 1.89 12.87
C ILE A 43 -8.94 1.63 13.26
N PRO A 44 -8.62 1.21 14.50
CA PRO A 44 -7.24 0.89 14.85
C PRO A 44 -6.67 -0.23 13.99
N SER A 45 -7.46 -1.25 13.62
CA SER A 45 -7.01 -2.33 12.74
C SER A 45 -6.59 -1.84 11.36
N THR A 46 -7.35 -0.90 10.78
CA THR A 46 -7.08 -0.32 9.45
C THR A 46 -5.80 0.52 9.49
N VAL A 47 -5.60 1.32 10.54
CA VAL A 47 -4.37 2.11 10.73
C VAL A 47 -3.16 1.19 10.92
N ILE A 48 -3.27 0.15 11.75
CA ILE A 48 -2.20 -0.83 11.97
C ILE A 48 -1.85 -1.54 10.66
N ALA A 49 -2.85 -1.99 9.89
CA ALA A 49 -2.64 -2.62 8.60
C ALA A 49 -1.94 -1.71 7.60
N PHE A 50 -2.28 -0.42 7.58
CA PHE A 50 -1.60 0.56 6.73
C PHE A 50 -0.14 0.75 7.12
N VAL A 51 0.14 0.98 8.42
CA VAL A 51 1.51 1.16 8.92
C VAL A 51 2.36 -0.08 8.64
N ALA A 52 1.83 -1.28 8.86
CA ALA A 52 2.51 -2.53 8.53
C ALA A 52 2.85 -2.61 7.03
N THR A 53 1.93 -2.19 6.16
CA THR A 53 2.16 -2.17 4.71
C THR A 53 3.25 -1.18 4.32
N VAL A 54 3.31 0.00 4.94
CA VAL A 54 4.39 0.99 4.72
C VAL A 54 5.74 0.41 5.14
N ILE A 55 5.82 -0.23 6.31
CA ILE A 55 7.05 -0.87 6.79
C ILE A 55 7.53 -1.92 5.80
N VAL A 56 6.63 -2.80 5.33
CA VAL A 56 6.99 -3.84 4.35
C VAL A 56 7.41 -3.24 3.02
N ALA A 57 6.73 -2.18 2.54
CA ALA A 57 7.09 -1.51 1.29
C ALA A 57 8.53 -0.99 1.32
N VAL A 58 8.92 -0.32 2.41
CA VAL A 58 10.29 0.18 2.59
C VAL A 58 11.28 -0.97 2.80
N ALA A 59 10.92 -2.00 3.57
CA ALA A 59 11.80 -3.12 3.87
C ALA A 59 12.14 -3.97 2.62
N VAL A 60 11.17 -4.21 1.74
CA VAL A 60 11.38 -4.99 0.51
C VAL A 60 12.33 -4.25 -0.43
N ASP A 61 12.13 -2.95 -0.61
CA ASP A 61 12.95 -2.14 -1.51
C ASP A 61 14.35 -1.87 -0.92
N TYR A 62 14.43 -1.70 0.40
CA TYR A 62 15.73 -1.66 1.10
C TYR A 62 16.49 -2.98 0.95
N LYS A 63 15.80 -4.12 1.05
CA LYS A 63 16.40 -5.43 0.80
C LYS A 63 16.92 -5.50 -0.64
N ASP A 64 16.14 -5.09 -1.63
CA ASP A 64 16.59 -5.09 -3.04
C ASP A 64 17.81 -4.17 -3.25
N LYS A 65 17.87 -3.03 -2.56
CA LYS A 65 19.06 -2.17 -2.52
C LYS A 65 20.31 -2.90 -2.00
N LEU A 66 20.18 -3.70 -0.94
CA LEU A 66 21.31 -4.48 -0.40
C LEU A 66 21.81 -5.57 -1.35
N TYR A 67 20.96 -6.05 -2.27
CA TYR A 67 21.34 -7.03 -3.31
C TYR A 67 21.84 -6.37 -4.61
N GLY A 68 22.18 -5.08 -4.58
CA GLY A 68 22.80 -4.36 -5.69
C GLY A 68 21.83 -3.64 -6.63
N ASN A 69 20.53 -3.58 -6.30
CA ASN A 69 19.57 -2.76 -7.02
C ASN A 69 19.56 -1.30 -6.51
N THR A 70 18.88 -0.39 -7.22
CA THR A 70 18.58 0.95 -6.71
C THR A 70 17.32 0.95 -5.85
N PHE A 71 17.28 1.77 -4.81
CA PHE A 71 16.06 2.01 -4.05
C PHE A 71 15.06 2.81 -4.89
N ASP A 72 13.91 2.23 -5.22
CA ASP A 72 12.84 2.86 -6.01
C ASP A 72 11.67 3.30 -5.13
N TRP A 73 11.63 4.60 -4.83
CA TRP A 73 10.50 5.23 -4.12
C TRP A 73 9.16 5.07 -4.85
N LEU A 74 9.15 4.88 -6.18
CA LEU A 74 7.93 4.61 -6.94
C LEU A 74 7.37 3.21 -6.66
N ASP A 75 8.23 2.24 -6.37
CA ASP A 75 7.80 0.89 -5.97
C ASP A 75 7.24 0.90 -4.55
N VAL A 76 7.84 1.67 -3.64
CA VAL A 76 7.28 1.96 -2.31
C VAL A 76 5.91 2.62 -2.44
N LEU A 77 5.80 3.68 -3.26
CA LEU A 77 4.55 4.40 -3.49
C LEU A 77 3.47 3.49 -4.08
N ALA A 78 3.82 2.69 -5.10
CA ALA A 78 2.90 1.74 -5.72
C ALA A 78 2.40 0.70 -4.71
N THR A 79 3.27 0.24 -3.79
CA THR A 79 2.90 -0.70 -2.73
C THR A 79 1.86 -0.12 -1.77
N VAL A 80 1.97 1.16 -1.40
CA VAL A 80 1.11 1.79 -0.38
C VAL A 80 -0.12 2.52 -0.93
N LEU A 81 -0.20 2.73 -2.26
CA LEU A 81 -1.21 3.60 -2.89
C LEU A 81 -2.66 3.17 -2.63
N LEU A 82 -2.99 1.89 -2.77
CA LEU A 82 -4.33 1.38 -2.47
C LEU A 82 -4.62 1.33 -0.97
N PRO A 83 -3.72 0.79 -0.12
CA PRO A 83 -3.85 0.82 1.33
C PRO A 83 -4.13 2.21 1.91
N VAL A 84 -3.43 3.26 1.45
CA VAL A 84 -3.64 4.62 1.98
C VAL A 84 -5.03 5.14 1.62
N VAL A 85 -5.51 4.90 0.39
CA VAL A 85 -6.84 5.32 -0.04
C VAL A 85 -7.92 4.65 0.80
N ILE A 86 -7.83 3.34 1.03
CA ILE A 86 -8.77 2.60 1.87
C ILE A 86 -8.77 3.13 3.30
N THR A 87 -7.58 3.36 3.86
CA THR A 87 -7.43 3.87 5.21
C THR A 87 -8.09 5.24 5.36
N LEU A 88 -7.86 6.15 4.42
CA LEU A 88 -8.49 7.47 4.41
C LEU A 88 -10.02 7.38 4.31
N VAL A 89 -10.55 6.51 3.44
CA VAL A 89 -12.00 6.30 3.31
C VAL A 89 -12.60 5.83 4.65
N VAL A 90 -11.99 4.85 5.30
CA VAL A 90 -12.46 4.34 6.60
C VAL A 90 -12.44 5.42 7.68
N LEU A 91 -11.37 6.23 7.73
CA LEU A 91 -11.25 7.33 8.69
C LEU A 91 -12.29 8.43 8.44
N ILE A 92 -12.53 8.79 7.18
CA ILE A 92 -13.54 9.80 6.81
C ILE A 92 -14.93 9.31 7.19
N LEU A 93 -15.26 8.04 6.91
CA LEU A 93 -16.56 7.47 7.28
C LEU A 93 -16.77 7.49 8.80
N ASN A 94 -15.73 7.23 9.59
CA ASN A 94 -15.79 7.33 11.05
C ASN A 94 -16.01 8.76 11.57
N CYS A 95 -15.68 9.80 10.79
CA CYS A 95 -15.95 11.18 11.18
C CYS A 95 -17.37 11.64 10.81
N ILE A 96 -18.04 10.93 9.90
CA ILE A 96 -19.37 11.31 9.38
C ILE A 96 -20.50 10.54 10.08
N LEU A 97 -20.23 9.31 10.53
CA LEU A 97 -21.16 8.42 11.23
C LEU A 97 -21.00 8.51 12.75
#